data_AF-A0A973IQF7-F1
#
_entry.id   AF-A0A973IQF7-F1
#
_cell.length_a   1.000
_cell.length_b   1.000
_cell.length_c   1.000
_cell.angle_alpha   90.00
_cell.angle_beta   90.00
_cell.angle_gamma   90.00
#
_symmetry.space_group_name_H-M   'P 1'
#
loop_
_entity.id
_entity.type
_entity.pdbx_description
1 polymer ?
#
loop_
_entity_poly.entity_id
_entity_poly.type
_entity_poly.pdbx_seq_one_letter_code
_entity_poly.pdbx_strand_id
1 'polypeptide(L)'
;MSEVLEKPINTNKIKEILEANDGARIRTWLSICSRCGLCAESCFFYLARDKDPKLSPAYKVKHTLGEMYRRKGNVDREFLSKCYEILWGECTTCKRCSLFCPFGIDIATMIATARAVCHS
;
A
#
# COMPACT_ATOMS: atom_id res chain seq x y z
N MET A 1 13.45 -18.91 6.50
CA MET A 1 12.49 -18.20 5.63
C MET A 1 11.30 -19.09 5.21
N SER A 2 11.38 -20.41 5.36
CA SER A 2 10.32 -21.38 5.05
C SER A 2 9.18 -21.42 6.09
N GLU A 3 9.46 -21.31 7.39
CA GLU A 3 8.42 -21.41 8.46
C GLU A 3 7.32 -20.33 8.39
N VAL A 4 7.63 -19.13 7.89
CA VAL A 4 6.63 -18.04 7.83
C VAL A 4 5.58 -18.34 6.76
N LEU A 5 5.92 -19.14 5.74
CA LEU A 5 5.02 -19.47 4.63
C LEU A 5 3.97 -20.54 4.99
N GLU A 6 4.07 -21.19 6.15
CA GLU A 6 3.14 -22.27 6.55
C GLU A 6 2.03 -21.80 7.49
N LYS A 7 2.12 -20.59 8.06
CA LYS A 7 1.07 -20.09 8.95
C LYS A 7 -0.27 -19.92 8.21
N PRO A 8 -1.41 -20.27 8.80
CA PRO A 8 -2.71 -19.99 8.19
C PRO A 8 -2.96 -18.48 8.13
N ILE A 9 -3.54 -18.00 7.04
CA ILE A 9 -3.91 -16.58 6.88
C ILE A 9 -5.22 -16.32 7.61
N ASN A 10 -5.23 -15.34 8.51
CA ASN A 10 -6.45 -14.92 9.19
C ASN A 10 -7.22 -13.88 8.36
N THR A 11 -8.00 -14.37 7.40
CA THR A 11 -8.81 -13.49 6.52
C THR A 11 -9.89 -12.70 7.26
N ASN A 12 -10.39 -13.22 8.40
CA ASN A 12 -11.36 -12.49 9.22
C ASN A 12 -10.72 -11.26 9.86
N LYS A 13 -9.51 -11.38 10.39
CA LYS A 13 -8.79 -10.25 10.98
C LYS A 13 -8.43 -9.19 9.94
N ILE A 14 -8.02 -9.63 8.74
CA ILE A 14 -7.78 -8.74 7.60
C ILE A 14 -9.05 -7.93 7.27
N LYS A 15 -10.21 -8.59 7.18
CA LYS A 15 -11.49 -7.92 6.89
C LYS A 15 -11.86 -6.91 7.97
N GLU A 16 -11.72 -7.28 9.24
CA GLU A 16 -11.98 -6.38 10.37
C GLU A 16 -11.14 -5.09 10.29
N ILE A 17 -9.84 -5.21 9.99
CA ILE A 17 -8.95 -4.05 9.86
C ILE A 17 -9.34 -3.20 8.64
N LEU A 18 -9.66 -3.83 7.50
CA LEU A 18 -10.07 -3.11 6.29
C LEU A 18 -11.38 -2.35 6.52
N GLU A 19 -12.37 -2.97 7.16
CA GLU A 19 -13.66 -2.36 7.51
C GLU A 19 -13.49 -1.19 8.49
N ALA A 20 -12.66 -1.36 9.53
CA ALA A 20 -12.34 -0.29 10.48
C ALA A 20 -11.68 0.93 9.81
N ASN A 21 -11.03 0.73 8.66
CA ASN A 21 -10.35 1.78 7.89
C ASN A 21 -11.11 2.19 6.61
N ASP A 22 -12.27 1.61 6.31
CA ASP A 22 -13.09 1.94 5.13
C ASP A 22 -13.90 3.23 5.37
N GLY A 23 -13.20 4.31 5.67
CA GLY A 23 -13.77 5.65 5.81
C GLY A 23 -13.87 6.37 4.47
N ALA A 24 -14.65 7.47 4.45
CA ALA A 24 -14.78 8.33 3.26
C ALA A 24 -13.43 8.79 2.69
N ARG A 25 -12.43 9.05 3.57
CA ARG A 25 -11.08 9.44 3.17
C ARG A 25 -10.37 8.38 2.35
N ILE A 26 -10.27 7.13 2.83
CA ILE A 26 -9.59 6.05 2.11
C ILE A 26 -10.28 5.77 0.76
N ARG A 27 -11.61 5.70 0.73
CA ARG A 27 -12.35 5.53 -0.53
C ARG A 27 -12.06 6.63 -1.54
N THR A 28 -12.06 7.87 -1.08
CA THR A 28 -11.79 9.04 -1.93
C THR A 28 -10.34 9.03 -2.42
N TRP A 29 -9.37 8.83 -1.54
CA TRP A 29 -7.95 8.77 -1.89
C TRP A 29 -7.65 7.66 -2.90
N LEU A 30 -8.28 6.50 -2.76
CA LEU A 30 -8.18 5.42 -3.73
C LEU A 30 -8.86 5.76 -5.05
N SER A 31 -9.94 6.55 -5.09
CA SER A 31 -10.64 6.86 -6.34
C SER A 31 -10.03 8.03 -7.13
N ILE A 32 -9.57 9.09 -6.46
CA ILE A 32 -9.24 10.37 -7.12
C ILE A 32 -7.81 10.46 -7.70
N CYS A 33 -6.98 9.44 -7.55
CA CYS A 33 -5.61 9.46 -8.07
C CYS A 33 -5.59 9.60 -9.60
N SER A 34 -5.21 10.77 -10.10
CA SER A 34 -5.13 11.10 -11.54
C SER A 34 -3.89 10.54 -12.25
N ARG A 35 -3.02 9.81 -11.53
CA ARG A 35 -1.75 9.26 -12.05
C ARG A 35 -0.77 10.32 -12.59
N CYS A 36 -0.80 11.55 -12.06
CA CYS A 36 0.08 12.66 -12.47
C CYS A 36 1.59 12.47 -12.21
N GLY A 37 2.00 11.47 -11.43
CA GLY A 37 3.43 11.16 -11.19
C GLY A 37 4.16 12.05 -10.17
N LEU A 38 3.59 13.15 -9.68
CA LEU A 38 4.28 14.06 -8.74
C LEU A 38 4.73 13.39 -7.44
N CYS A 39 3.96 12.41 -6.93
CA CYS A 39 4.39 11.63 -5.77
C CYS A 39 5.63 10.77 -6.07
N ALA A 40 5.83 10.32 -7.31
CA ALA A 40 6.97 9.51 -7.73
C ALA A 40 8.28 10.31 -7.70
N GLU A 41 8.27 11.53 -8.25
CA GLU A 41 9.43 12.44 -8.24
C GLU A 41 9.85 12.84 -6.82
N SER A 42 8.98 12.69 -5.81
CA SER A 42 9.32 12.91 -4.40
C SER A 42 9.93 11.69 -3.69
N CYS A 43 9.86 10.50 -4.29
CA CYS A 43 10.21 9.22 -3.66
C CYS A 43 11.66 8.81 -3.97
N PHE A 44 12.49 8.66 -2.94
CA PHE A 44 13.90 8.30 -3.13
C PHE A 44 14.09 6.89 -3.69
N PHE A 45 13.22 5.91 -3.39
CA PHE A 45 13.31 4.58 -4.00
C PHE A 45 13.10 4.63 -5.52
N TYR A 46 12.11 5.42 -5.96
CA TYR A 46 11.86 5.62 -7.38
C TYR A 46 13.05 6.30 -8.06
N LEU A 47 13.58 7.37 -7.46
CA LEU A 47 14.73 8.10 -8.00
C LEU A 47 16.03 7.28 -8.01
N ALA A 48 16.27 6.47 -6.98
CA ALA A 48 17.51 5.71 -6.82
C ALA A 48 17.57 4.43 -7.68
N ARG A 49 16.44 3.99 -8.25
CA ARG A 49 16.32 2.78 -9.07
C ARG A 49 15.81 3.13 -10.47
N ASP A 50 16.50 4.08 -11.11
CA ASP A 50 16.29 4.50 -12.51
C ASP A 50 14.83 4.81 -12.87
N LYS A 51 14.09 5.41 -11.93
CA LYS A 51 12.69 5.81 -12.13
C LYS A 51 11.77 4.64 -12.52
N ASP A 52 12.00 3.43 -12.00
CA ASP A 52 11.10 2.29 -12.21
C ASP A 52 9.66 2.63 -11.74
N PRO A 53 8.65 2.64 -12.64
CA PRO A 53 7.27 2.97 -12.31
C PRO A 53 6.66 2.13 -11.18
N LYS A 54 7.13 0.90 -10.97
CA LYS A 54 6.68 0.02 -9.88
C LYS A 54 7.04 0.57 -8.49
N LEU A 55 8.04 1.44 -8.43
CA LEU A 55 8.47 2.07 -7.17
C LEU A 55 7.73 3.36 -6.87
N SER A 56 6.89 3.85 -7.78
CA SER A 56 6.08 5.03 -7.54
C SER A 56 5.15 4.82 -6.33
N PRO A 57 4.98 5.80 -5.43
CA PRO A 57 4.10 5.64 -4.27
C PRO A 57 2.65 5.33 -4.64
N ALA A 58 2.18 5.84 -5.78
CA ALA A 58 0.86 5.51 -6.33
C ALA A 58 0.74 4.01 -6.69
N TYR A 59 1.75 3.43 -7.35
CA TYR A 59 1.80 1.99 -7.63
C TYR A 59 1.73 1.19 -6.34
N LYS A 60 2.56 1.53 -5.34
CA LYS A 60 2.66 0.82 -4.07
C LYS A 60 1.31 0.71 -3.36
N VAL A 61 0.58 1.82 -3.23
CA VAL A 61 -0.75 1.80 -2.60
C VAL A 61 -1.76 1.03 -3.45
N LYS A 62 -1.78 1.24 -4.77
CA LYS A 62 -2.75 0.59 -5.66
C LYS A 62 -2.58 -0.93 -5.69
N HIS A 63 -1.35 -1.42 -5.70
CA HIS A 63 -1.02 -2.85 -5.76
C HIS A 63 -0.94 -3.54 -4.40
N THR A 64 -1.14 -2.81 -3.30
CA THR A 64 -1.24 -3.38 -1.94
C THR A 64 -2.62 -3.11 -1.37
N LEU A 65 -2.82 -2.03 -0.61
CA LEU A 65 -4.10 -1.70 0.03
C LEU A 65 -5.27 -1.62 -0.97
N GLY A 66 -5.04 -1.03 -2.15
CA GLY A 66 -6.06 -0.96 -3.19
C GLY A 66 -6.55 -2.35 -3.64
N GLU A 67 -5.63 -3.29 -3.82
CA GLU A 67 -5.95 -4.69 -4.13
C GLU A 67 -6.61 -5.41 -2.95
N MET A 68 -6.21 -5.14 -1.71
CA MET A 68 -6.85 -5.69 -0.51
C MET A 68 -8.33 -5.30 -0.42
N TYR A 69 -8.64 -4.02 -0.68
CA TYR A 69 -10.02 -3.54 -0.77
C TYR A 69 -10.77 -4.14 -1.97
N ARG A 70 -10.14 -4.21 -3.16
CA ARG A 70 -10.76 -4.80 -4.36
C ARG A 70 -11.14 -6.27 -4.15
N ARG A 71 -10.30 -7.02 -3.45
CA ARG A 71 -10.51 -8.44 -3.11
C ARG A 71 -11.38 -8.64 -1.86
N LYS A 72 -11.83 -7.57 -1.21
CA LYS A 72 -12.60 -7.61 0.05
C LYS A 72 -11.90 -8.45 1.13
N GLY A 73 -10.58 -8.30 1.25
CA GLY A 73 -9.77 -9.04 2.22
C GLY A 73 -9.55 -10.53 1.91
N ASN A 74 -10.09 -11.07 0.81
CA ASN A 74 -9.81 -12.44 0.37
C ASN A 74 -8.46 -12.48 -0.36
N VAL A 75 -7.39 -12.59 0.41
CA VAL A 75 -6.00 -12.55 -0.08
C VAL A 75 -5.26 -13.85 0.21
N ASP A 76 -4.34 -14.20 -0.69
CA ASP A 76 -3.47 -15.37 -0.58
C ASP A 76 -2.07 -14.99 -0.07
N ARG A 77 -1.27 -16.01 0.23
CA ARG A 77 0.05 -15.86 0.83
C ARG A 77 1.07 -15.22 -0.12
N GLU A 78 0.97 -15.55 -1.40
CA GLU A 78 1.85 -15.01 -2.44
C GLU A 78 1.65 -13.49 -2.56
N PHE A 79 0.39 -13.05 -2.59
CA PHE A 79 0.03 -11.65 -2.58
C PHE A 79 0.53 -10.93 -1.32
N LEU A 80 0.37 -11.52 -0.13
CA LEU A 80 0.85 -10.92 1.12
C LEU A 80 2.39 -10.83 1.16
N SER A 81 3.09 -11.82 0.63
CA SER A 81 4.57 -11.79 0.49
C SER A 81 5.01 -10.64 -0.40
N LYS A 82 4.36 -10.47 -1.56
CA LYS A 82 4.61 -9.34 -2.46
C LYS A 82 4.29 -8.00 -1.80
N CYS A 83 3.21 -7.92 -1.04
CA CYS A 83 2.88 -6.72 -0.27
C CYS A 83 3.98 -6.41 0.74
N TYR A 84 4.55 -7.43 1.41
CA TYR A 84 5.61 -7.23 2.38
C TYR A 84 6.86 -6.60 1.74
N GLU A 85 7.30 -7.11 0.59
CA GLU A 85 8.42 -6.57 -0.18
C GLU A 85 8.18 -5.10 -0.55
N ILE A 86 6.99 -4.77 -1.08
CA ILE A 86 6.64 -3.41 -1.47
C ILE A 86 6.58 -2.48 -0.24
N LEU A 87 5.92 -2.92 0.83
CA LEU A 87 5.58 -2.09 1.98
C LEU A 87 6.78 -1.86 2.89
N TRP A 88 7.67 -2.83 3.09
CA TRP A 88 8.84 -2.71 3.96
C TRP A 88 10.16 -2.62 3.19
N GLY A 89 10.30 -3.33 2.07
CA GLY A 89 11.52 -3.29 1.25
C GLY A 89 11.65 -2.03 0.41
N GLU A 90 10.53 -1.43 0.00
CA GLU A 90 10.52 -0.30 -0.94
C GLU A 90 9.88 0.98 -0.37
N CYS A 91 9.58 1.03 0.92
CA CYS A 91 9.01 2.24 1.54
C CYS A 91 9.52 2.43 2.97
N THR A 92 9.91 3.66 3.32
CA THR A 92 10.29 4.04 4.71
C THR A 92 9.20 4.81 5.44
N THR A 93 8.05 5.04 4.81
CA THR A 93 6.95 5.85 5.38
C THR A 93 7.37 7.28 5.74
N CYS A 94 8.32 7.87 4.98
CA CYS A 94 8.80 9.24 5.18
C CYS A 94 7.77 10.37 4.89
N LYS A 95 6.55 10.02 4.46
CA LYS A 95 5.43 10.95 4.17
C LYS A 95 5.62 11.98 3.03
N ARG A 96 6.79 12.06 2.38
CA ARG A 96 7.03 12.95 1.22
C ARG A 96 5.97 12.80 0.13
N CYS A 97 5.58 11.58 -0.21
CA CYS A 97 4.56 11.33 -1.23
C CYS A 97 3.19 11.96 -0.92
N SER A 98 2.79 12.01 0.36
CA SER A 98 1.55 12.66 0.80
C SER A 98 1.65 14.18 0.75
N LEU A 99 2.81 14.74 1.13
CA LEU A 99 3.05 16.18 1.11
C LEU A 99 3.07 16.76 -0.31
N PHE A 100 3.54 15.98 -1.29
CA PHE A 100 3.68 16.42 -2.68
C PHE A 100 2.47 16.06 -3.56
N CYS A 101 1.45 15.39 -3.04
CA CYS A 101 0.26 15.09 -3.83
C CYS A 101 -0.64 16.33 -3.96
N PRO A 102 -0.89 16.87 -5.17
CA PRO A 102 -1.72 18.07 -5.33
C PRO A 102 -3.20 17.83 -5.04
N PHE A 103 -3.63 16.57 -4.99
CA PHE A 103 -5.00 16.16 -4.67
C PHE A 103 -5.21 15.91 -3.17
N GLY A 104 -4.19 16.12 -2.33
CA GLY A 104 -4.27 15.86 -0.89
C GLY A 104 -4.44 14.36 -0.53
N ILE A 105 -3.98 13.46 -1.42
CA ILE A 105 -4.01 12.02 -1.18
C ILE A 105 -2.94 11.66 -0.15
N ASP A 106 -3.36 11.18 1.03
CA ASP A 106 -2.42 10.73 2.05
C ASP A 106 -1.97 9.28 1.79
N ILE A 107 -1.00 9.15 0.87
CA ILE A 107 -0.39 7.89 0.47
C ILE A 107 0.31 7.20 1.66
N ALA A 108 0.99 7.96 2.51
CA ALA A 108 1.69 7.42 3.67
C ALA A 108 0.74 6.79 4.68
N THR A 109 -0.42 7.41 4.94
CA THR A 109 -1.46 6.81 5.79
C THR A 109 -1.98 5.52 5.17
N MET A 110 -2.23 5.48 3.86
CA MET A 110 -2.64 4.24 3.18
C MET A 110 -1.56 3.14 3.25
N ILE A 111 -0.28 3.48 3.11
CA ILE A 111 0.82 2.52 3.32
C ILE A 111 0.84 1.99 4.76
N ALA A 112 0.63 2.86 5.75
CA ALA A 112 0.59 2.45 7.15
C ALA A 112 -0.59 1.49 7.43
N THR A 113 -1.78 1.77 6.88
CA THR A 113 -2.93 0.85 6.95
C THR A 113 -2.61 -0.49 6.29
N ALA A 114 -1.98 -0.49 5.11
CA ALA A 114 -1.58 -1.73 4.43
C ALA A 114 -0.61 -2.57 5.28
N ARG A 115 0.34 -1.91 5.95
CA ARG A 115 1.26 -2.58 6.89
C ARG A 115 0.53 -3.20 8.08
N ALA A 116 -0.45 -2.49 8.64
CA ALA A 116 -1.27 -3.02 9.74
C ALA A 116 -2.03 -4.29 9.31
N VAL A 117 -2.58 -4.30 8.10
CA VAL A 117 -3.23 -5.50 7.53
C VAL A 117 -2.24 -6.65 7.36
N CYS A 118 -1.05 -6.40 6.81
CA CYS A 118 -0.02 -7.43 6.60
C CYS A 118 0.60 -7.97 7.90
N HIS A 119 0.45 -7.29 9.04
CA HIS A 119 0.93 -7.74 10.35
C HIS A 119 -0.13 -8.52 11.14
N SER A 120 -1.36 -8.65 10.62
CA SER A 120 -2.49 -9.27 11.32
C SER A 120 -2.57 -10.79 11.27
#